data_AF-A0A661NSF6-F1
#
_entry.id   AF-A0A661NSF6-F1
#
_cell.length_a   1.000
_cell.length_b   1.000
_cell.length_c   1.000
_cell.angle_alpha   90.00
_cell.angle_beta   90.00
_cell.angle_gamma   90.00
#
_symmetry.space_group_name_H-M   'P 1'
#
loop_
_entity.id
_entity.type
_entity.pdbx_description
1 polymer ?
#
loop_
_entity_poly.entity_id
_entity_poly.type
_entity_poly.pdbx_seq_one_letter_code
_entity_poly.pdbx_strand_id
1 'polypeptide(L)'
;LDDFIASSDLDRLLDEGGTVRAGCILTTADGRGYALQEAVRVLGHISPESDPYGFTGLVETVGTLIKRGFVMSAERIALGRSVYDVEYGWLAQPVMTADESGVNPTVG
;
A
#
# COMPACT_ATOMS: atom_id res chain seq x y z
N LEU A 1 8.00 10.21 -3.36
CA LEU A 1 6.92 9.87 -2.43
C LEU A 1 6.94 8.37 -2.34
N ASP A 2 7.19 7.80 -1.17
CA ASP A 2 6.89 6.39 -0.94
C ASP A 2 5.40 6.22 -1.24
N ASP A 3 5.05 5.30 -2.13
CA ASP A 3 3.68 5.08 -2.60
C ASP A 3 2.74 4.55 -1.48
N PHE A 4 3.21 4.53 -0.22
CA PHE A 4 2.49 4.08 0.95
C PHE A 4 1.68 5.21 1.59
N ILE A 5 0.40 4.92 1.86
CA ILE A 5 -0.53 5.77 2.58
C ILE A 5 -0.98 5.01 3.81
N ALA A 6 -0.65 5.50 5.02
CA ALA A 6 -1.12 4.90 6.26
C ALA A 6 -2.65 4.94 6.32
N SER A 7 -3.28 3.95 6.97
CA SER A 7 -4.75 3.88 7.05
C SER A 7 -5.35 5.16 7.63
N SER A 8 -4.76 5.67 8.71
CA SER A 8 -5.18 6.92 9.35
C SER A 8 -5.05 8.15 8.44
N ASP A 9 -4.04 8.18 7.55
CA ASP A 9 -3.90 9.26 6.57
C ASP A 9 -4.94 9.15 5.46
N LEU A 10 -5.25 7.93 5.01
CA LEU A 10 -6.32 7.72 4.03
C LEU A 10 -7.68 8.13 4.59
N ASP A 11 -8.00 7.72 5.83
CA ASP A 11 -9.24 8.13 6.51
C ASP A 11 -9.35 9.65 6.62
N ARG A 12 -8.26 10.32 7.00
CA ARG A 12 -8.19 11.78 7.06
C ARG A 12 -8.43 12.43 5.68
N LEU A 13 -7.79 11.93 4.62
CA LEU A 13 -7.99 12.43 3.26
C LEU A 13 -9.43 12.28 2.75
N LEU A 14 -10.15 11.25 3.21
CA LEU A 14 -11.55 11.02 2.86
C LEU A 14 -12.48 11.94 3.66
N ASP A 15 -12.16 12.22 4.93
CA ASP A 15 -12.95 13.08 5.81
C ASP A 15 -12.79 14.58 5.45
N GLU A 16 -11.57 15.03 5.14
CA GLU A 16 -11.28 16.42 4.75
C GLU A 16 -11.97 16.82 3.44
N GLY A 17 -12.46 15.85 2.66
CA GLY A 17 -13.10 16.06 1.37
C GLY A 17 -12.09 16.31 0.24
N GLY A 18 -12.58 16.25 -1.00
CA GLY A 18 -11.73 16.39 -2.19
C GLY A 18 -11.05 15.09 -2.63
N THR A 19 -11.03 14.05 -1.79
CA THR A 19 -10.65 12.69 -2.22
C THR A 19 -11.86 11.77 -2.14
N VAL A 20 -12.09 10.98 -3.16
CA VAL A 20 -13.18 9.99 -3.20
C VAL A 20 -12.58 8.61 -3.39
N ARG A 21 -13.11 7.63 -2.66
CA ARG A 21 -12.74 6.22 -2.82
C ARG A 21 -13.93 5.40 -3.32
N ALA A 22 -13.71 4.67 -4.40
CA ALA A 22 -14.64 3.69 -4.95
C ALA A 22 -13.96 2.31 -4.99
N GLY A 23 -14.24 1.48 -3.98
CA GLY A 23 -13.58 0.18 -3.83
C GLY A 23 -12.06 0.32 -3.64
N CYS A 24 -11.28 -0.18 -4.60
CA CYS A 24 -9.82 -0.09 -4.60
C CYS A 24 -9.29 1.10 -5.41
N ILE A 25 -10.15 2.01 -5.87
CA ILE A 25 -9.72 3.21 -6.61
C ILE A 25 -9.88 4.43 -5.73
N LEU A 26 -8.81 5.22 -5.64
CA LEU A 26 -8.79 6.54 -5.03
C LEU A 26 -8.75 7.60 -6.13
N THR A 27 -9.59 8.61 -6.05
CA THR A 27 -9.59 9.76 -6.97
C THR A 27 -9.35 11.02 -6.15
N THR A 28 -8.26 11.74 -6.45
CA THR A 28 -7.91 13.00 -5.78
C THR A 28 -8.70 14.18 -6.36
N ALA A 29 -8.64 15.33 -5.70
CA ALA A 29 -9.39 16.54 -6.08
C ALA A 29 -9.04 17.00 -7.50
N ASP A 30 -7.79 16.83 -7.91
CA ASP A 30 -7.28 17.13 -9.26
C ASP A 30 -7.68 16.09 -10.32
N GLY A 31 -8.51 15.11 -9.96
CA GLY A 31 -9.01 14.06 -10.86
C GLY A 31 -8.04 12.90 -11.11
N ARG A 32 -6.92 12.82 -10.38
CA ARG A 32 -5.95 11.72 -10.55
C ARG A 32 -6.44 10.45 -9.87
N GLY A 33 -6.40 9.33 -10.59
CA GLY A 33 -6.79 8.02 -10.11
C GLY A 33 -5.59 7.21 -9.60
N TYR A 34 -5.75 6.53 -8.47
CA TYR A 34 -4.79 5.60 -7.90
C TYR A 34 -5.46 4.28 -7.54
N ALA A 35 -4.88 3.17 -7.96
CA ALA A 35 -5.24 1.84 -7.49
C ALA A 35 -4.58 1.62 -6.13
N LEU A 36 -5.40 1.34 -5.13
CA LEU A 36 -4.98 1.04 -3.78
C LEU A 36 -4.87 -0.47 -3.60
N GLN A 37 -3.73 -0.92 -3.10
CA GLN A 37 -3.51 -2.29 -2.66
C GLN A 37 -3.15 -2.32 -1.18
N GLU A 38 -3.77 -3.22 -0.42
CA GLU A 38 -3.48 -3.36 1.01
C GLU A 38 -2.00 -3.68 1.23
N ALA A 39 -1.38 -2.90 2.11
CA ALA A 39 0.04 -2.98 2.41
C ALA A 39 0.30 -2.74 3.89
N VAL A 40 1.51 -3.11 4.31
CA VAL A 40 2.02 -2.76 5.62
C VAL A 40 3.40 -2.14 5.49
N ARG A 41 3.69 -1.22 6.39
CA ARG A 41 5.02 -0.69 6.65
C ARG A 41 5.55 -1.32 7.93
N VAL A 42 6.71 -1.95 7.86
CA VAL A 42 7.36 -2.57 9.02
C VAL A 42 8.08 -1.50 9.83
N LEU A 43 7.67 -1.30 11.08
CA LEU A 43 8.18 -0.23 11.95
C LEU A 43 9.45 -0.64 12.68
N GLY A 44 9.57 -1.91 13.04
CA GLY A 44 10.72 -2.43 13.77
C GLY A 44 10.54 -3.84 14.29
N HIS A 45 11.64 -4.46 14.68
CA HIS A 45 11.66 -5.77 15.33
C HIS A 45 11.41 -5.63 16.84
N ILE A 46 10.58 -6.51 17.40
CA ILE A 46 10.18 -6.43 18.82
C ILE A 46 11.31 -6.86 19.76
N SER A 47 12.19 -7.76 19.31
CA SER A 47 13.29 -8.22 20.16
C SER A 47 14.51 -7.30 20.00
N PRO A 48 15.30 -7.10 21.08
CA PRO A 48 16.48 -6.23 21.05
C PRO A 48 17.63 -6.79 20.20
N GLU A 49 17.55 -8.05 19.77
CA GLU A 49 18.45 -8.57 18.74
C GLU A 49 18.23 -7.82 17.43
N SER A 50 19.35 -7.45 16.80
CA SER A 50 19.39 -6.78 15.50
C SER A 50 18.47 -7.49 14.51
N ASP A 51 17.67 -6.72 13.78
CA ASP A 51 16.69 -7.20 12.80
C ASP A 51 17.27 -8.31 11.90
N PRO A 52 16.95 -9.59 12.17
CA PRO A 52 17.66 -10.72 11.58
C PRO A 52 17.42 -10.87 10.08
N TYR A 53 16.34 -10.28 9.59
CA TYR A 53 15.94 -10.34 8.19
C TYR A 53 15.94 -8.98 7.48
N GLY A 54 16.27 -7.89 8.20
CA GLY A 54 16.33 -6.55 7.64
C GLY A 54 14.99 -6.03 7.11
N PHE A 55 13.88 -6.41 7.73
CA PHE A 55 12.55 -5.97 7.29
C PHE A 55 12.14 -4.60 7.82
N THR A 56 12.85 -4.02 8.79
CA THR A 56 12.55 -2.69 9.31
C THR A 56 12.60 -1.64 8.19
N GLY A 57 11.52 -0.87 8.04
CA GLY A 57 11.35 0.10 6.95
C GLY A 57 10.81 -0.49 5.64
N LEU A 58 10.66 -1.82 5.54
CA LEU A 58 10.04 -2.45 4.38
C LEU A 58 8.57 -2.06 4.28
N VAL A 59 8.15 -1.65 3.08
CA VAL A 59 6.75 -1.56 2.69
C VAL A 59 6.45 -2.68 1.72
N GLU A 60 5.43 -3.47 2.01
CA GLU A 60 5.09 -4.63 1.18
C GLU A 60 3.58 -4.89 1.21
N THR A 61 3.04 -5.44 0.13
CA THR A 61 1.61 -5.78 0.07
C THR A 61 1.29 -6.94 1.01
N VAL A 62 0.09 -6.92 1.59
CA VAL A 62 -0.42 -8.00 2.47
C VAL A 62 -0.33 -9.35 1.74
N GLY A 63 -0.75 -9.39 0.47
CA GLY A 63 -0.69 -10.59 -0.35
C GLY A 63 0.72 -11.12 -0.56
N THR A 64 1.72 -10.25 -0.72
CA THR A 64 3.13 -10.68 -0.83
C THR A 64 3.64 -11.26 0.49
N LEU A 65 3.33 -10.63 1.62
CA LEU A 65 3.76 -11.12 2.93
C LEU A 65 3.17 -12.48 3.26
N ILE A 66 1.88 -12.68 2.99
CA ILE A 66 1.22 -13.99 3.16
C ILE A 66 1.92 -15.05 2.30
N LYS A 67 2.22 -14.75 1.02
CA LYS A 67 2.95 -15.67 0.13
C LYS A 67 4.35 -16.00 0.62
N ARG A 68 5.01 -15.07 1.34
CA ARG A 68 6.32 -15.29 1.97
C ARG A 68 6.24 -16.07 3.30
N GLY A 69 5.05 -16.41 3.76
CA GLY A 69 4.83 -17.21 4.97
C GLY A 69 4.71 -16.38 6.25
N PHE A 70 4.45 -15.08 6.14
CA PHE A 70 4.17 -14.27 7.33
C PHE A 70 2.80 -14.59 7.91
N VAL A 71 2.73 -14.61 9.24
CA VAL A 71 1.48 -14.60 10.00
C VAL A 71 1.21 -13.17 10.44
N MET A 72 -0.01 -12.69 10.23
CA MET A 72 -0.39 -11.31 10.50
C MET A 72 -1.39 -11.23 11.66
N SER A 73 -1.29 -10.15 12.43
CA SER A 73 -2.20 -9.76 13.50
C SER A 73 -2.46 -8.26 13.39
N ALA A 74 -3.39 -7.71 14.18
CA ALA A 74 -3.82 -6.31 14.08
C ALA A 74 -2.68 -5.27 14.14
N GLU A 75 -1.57 -5.58 14.80
CA GLU A 75 -0.46 -4.63 15.00
C GLU A 75 0.91 -5.21 14.62
N ARG A 76 0.96 -6.51 14.29
CA ARG A 76 2.23 -7.24 14.13
C ARG A 76 2.22 -8.25 13.01
N ILE A 77 3.40 -8.49 12.46
CA ILE A 77 3.66 -9.62 11.56
C ILE A 77 4.75 -10.52 12.15
N ALA A 78 4.67 -11.81 11.89
CA ALA A 78 5.63 -12.79 12.35
C ALA A 78 6.13 -13.66 11.20
N LEU A 79 7.43 -13.93 11.16
CA LEU A 79 8.06 -14.92 10.28
C LEU A 79 8.88 -15.88 11.15
N GLY A 80 8.35 -17.09 11.35
CA GLY A 80 8.92 -18.03 12.29
C GLY A 80 8.88 -17.48 13.72
N ARG A 81 10.04 -17.20 14.31
CA ARG A 81 10.19 -16.67 15.69
C ARG A 81 10.39 -15.15 15.74
N SER A 82 10.61 -14.51 14.60
CA SER A 82 10.82 -13.07 14.52
C SER A 82 9.48 -12.37 14.40
N VAL A 83 9.27 -11.34 15.23
CA VAL A 83 8.02 -10.58 15.29
C VAL A 83 8.34 -9.11 15.12
N TYR A 84 7.54 -8.45 14.29
CA TYR A 84 7.71 -7.07 13.90
C TYR A 84 6.44 -6.29 14.18
N ASP A 85 6.59 -5.06 14.68
CA ASP A 85 5.49 -4.10 14.70
C ASP A 85 5.30 -3.52 13.30
N VAL A 86 4.05 -3.34 12.92
CA VAL A 86 3.68 -2.84 11.59
C VAL A 86 2.65 -1.74 11.67
N GLU A 87 2.63 -0.92 10.64
CA GLU A 87 1.56 0.02 10.37
C GLU A 87 0.83 -0.41 9.10
N TYR A 88 -0.49 -0.53 9.20
CA TYR A 88 -1.34 -0.89 8.07
C TYR A 88 -1.67 0.32 7.20
N GLY A 89 -1.69 0.11 5.90
CA GLY A 89 -2.03 1.14 4.93
C GLY A 89 -2.24 0.59 3.54
N TRP A 90 -1.95 1.42 2.56
CA TRP A 90 -2.22 1.16 1.15
C TRP A 90 -1.02 1.57 0.32
N LEU A 91 -0.65 0.72 -0.65
CA LEU A 91 0.20 1.14 -1.75
C LEU A 91 -0.69 1.74 -2.85
N ALA A 92 -0.41 2.97 -3.23
CA ALA A 92 -1.14 3.74 -4.23
C ALA A 92 -0.38 3.74 -5.55
N GLN A 93 -0.92 3.06 -6.56
CA GLN A 93 -0.34 3.00 -7.90
C GLN A 93 -1.14 3.88 -8.86
N PRO A 94 -0.53 4.79 -9.62
CA PRO A 94 -1.24 5.60 -10.60
C PRO A 94 -2.02 4.73 -11.60
N VAL A 95 -3.31 5.03 -11.79
CA VAL A 95 -4.10 4.43 -12.85
C VAL A 95 -3.94 5.28 -14.09
N MET A 96 -3.35 4.72 -15.15
CA MET A 96 -3.43 5.39 -16.46
C MET A 96 -4.88 5.35 -16.94
N THR A 97 -5.51 6.52 -17.08
CA THR A 97 -6.76 6.63 -17.83
C THR A 97 -6.46 6.36 -19.31
N ALA A 98 -7.22 5.45 -19.92
CA ALA A 98 -6.97 4.91 -21.27
C ALA A 98 -7.10 5.92 -22.43
N ASP A 99 -7.13 7.23 -22.17
CA ASP A 99 -7.34 8.27 -23.17
C ASP A 99 -6.09 8.55 -24.06
N GLU A 100 -4.93 7.97 -23.71
CA GLU A 100 -3.70 8.06 -24.54
C GLU A 100 -3.44 6.78 -25.38
N SER A 101 -4.46 5.98 -25.67
CA SER A 101 -4.37 5.02 -26.78
C SER A 101 -4.73 5.75 -28.07
N GLY A 102 -3.74 6.42 -28.67
CA GLY A 102 -3.80 6.99 -30.01
C GLY A 102 -4.00 5.92 -31.10
N VAL A 103 -5.16 5.26 -31.11
CA VAL A 103 -5.61 4.43 -32.23
C VAL A 103 -5.98 5.39 -33.35
N ASN A 104 -5.01 5.66 -34.22
CA ASN A 104 -5.29 6.22 -35.52
C ASN A 104 -5.81 5.06 -36.40
N PRO A 105 -7.09 5.01 -36.80
CA PRO A 105 -7.54 4.01 -37.75
C PRO A 105 -6.89 4.33 -39.10
N THR A 106 -5.81 3.62 -39.41
CA THR A 106 -5.24 3.66 -40.75
C THR A 106 -6.24 2.94 -41.66
N VAL A 107 -7.02 3.74 -42.37
CA VAL A 107 -7.80 3.28 -43.53
C VAL A 107 -6.82 2.82 -44.61
N GLY A 108 -6.96 1.57 -45.03
CA GLY A 108 -6.25 0.94 -46.14
C GLY A 108 -7.14 -0.14 -46.74
#